data_AF-A0A8I2GB76-F1
#
_entry.id   AF-A0A8I2GB76-F1
#
_cell.length_a   1.000
_cell.length_b   1.000
_cell.length_c   1.000
_cell.angle_alpha   90.00
_cell.angle_beta   90.00
_cell.angle_gamma   90.00
#
_symmetry.space_group_name_H-M   'P 1'
#
loop_
_entity.id
_entity.type
_entity.pdbx_description
1 polymer ?
#
loop_
_entity_poly.entity_id
_entity_poly.type
_entity_poly.pdbx_seq_one_letter_code
_entity_poly.pdbx_strand_id
1 'polypeptide(L)' 'MYTNELLEEKYKAQKELSHQAEIEKKDYLELIEEEVQELFKKNGWNLKYSKRRGGKRR' A
#
# COMPACT_ATOMS: atom_id res chain seq x y z
N MET A 1 -3.37 -9.06 23.94
CA MET A 1 -4.35 -8.75 22.86
C MET A 1 -3.59 -7.97 21.79
N TYR A 2 -2.79 -8.67 20.97
CA TYR A 2 -1.82 -8.06 20.02
C TYR A 2 -2.48 -7.42 18.78
N THR A 3 -3.76 -7.69 18.55
CA THR A 3 -4.50 -7.21 17.39
C THR A 3 -4.73 -5.70 17.40
N ASN A 4 -4.78 -5.06 18.58
CA ASN A 4 -5.13 -3.65 18.68
C ASN A 4 -3.97 -2.73 18.29
N GLU A 5 -2.75 -3.05 18.74
CA GLU A 5 -1.54 -2.27 18.44
C GLU A 5 -1.20 -2.29 16.94
N LEU A 6 -1.24 -3.47 16.32
CA LEU A 6 -1.00 -3.61 14.88
C LEU A 6 -2.07 -2.87 14.04
N LEU A 7 -3.33 -2.88 14.51
CA LEU A 7 -4.41 -2.13 13.86
C LEU A 7 -4.19 -0.61 13.97
N GLU A 8 -3.79 -0.12 15.14
CA GLU A 8 -3.49 1.29 15.36
C GLU A 8 -2.32 1.77 14.50
N GLU A 9 -1.24 0.99 14.43
CA GLU A 9 -0.08 1.29 13.57
C GLU A 9 -0.49 1.34 12.10
N LYS A 10 -1.30 0.37 11.65
CA LYS A 10 -1.85 0.37 10.29
C LYS A 10 -2.66 1.63 10.01
N TYR A 11 -3.55 2.03 10.91
CA TYR A 11 -4.39 3.22 10.71
C TYR A 11 -3.57 4.52 10.72
N LYS A 12 -2.53 4.62 11.55
CA LYS A 12 -1.60 5.75 11.55
C LYS A 12 -0.89 5.87 10.20
N ALA A 13 -0.29 4.78 9.72
CA ALA A 13 0.38 4.76 8.43
C ALA A 13 -0.58 5.12 7.27
N GLN A 14 -1.81 4.60 7.28
CA GLN A 14 -2.81 4.94 6.27
C GLN A 14 -3.15 6.44 6.27
N LYS A 15 -3.26 7.05 7.45
CA LYS A 15 -3.56 8.47 7.59
C LYS A 15 -2.41 9.35 7.10
N GLU A 16 -1.17 8.98 7.42
CA GLU A 16 0.03 9.67 6.94
C GLU A 16 0.13 9.62 5.41
N LEU A 17 -0.05 8.45 4.82
CA LEU A 17 -0.02 8.28 3.36
C LEU A 17 -1.15 9.03 2.65
N SER A 18 -2.34 9.04 3.23
CA SER A 18 -3.47 9.81 2.70
C SER A 18 -3.17 11.31 2.72
N HIS A 19 -2.58 11.79 3.82
CA HIS A 19 -2.21 13.19 3.94
C HIS A 19 -1.10 13.57 2.96
N GLN A 20 -0.11 12.69 2.78
CA GLN A 20 0.97 12.90 1.82
C GLN A 20 0.44 12.94 0.38
N ALA A 21 -0.49 12.04 0.02
CA ALA A 21 -1.13 12.05 -1.29
C ALA A 21 -1.89 13.36 -1.57
N GLU A 22 -2.58 13.92 -0.55
CA GLU A 22 -3.24 15.22 -0.65
C GLU A 22 -2.24 16.37 -0.86
N ILE A 23 -1.12 16.37 -0.14
CA ILE A 23 -0.06 17.39 -0.28
C ILE A 23 0.57 17.30 -1.68
N GLU A 24 0.93 16.10 -2.12
CA GLU A 24 1.59 15.86 -3.41
C GLU A 24 0.62 15.95 -4.60
N LYS A 25 -0.70 16.04 -4.35
CA LYS A 25 -1.77 15.99 -5.36
C LYS A 25 -1.64 14.77 -6.28
N LYS A 26 -1.24 13.63 -5.70
CA LYS A 26 -1.09 12.35 -6.39
C LYS A 26 -2.22 11.41 -6.01
N ASP A 27 -2.44 10.39 -6.84
CA ASP A 27 -3.33 9.30 -6.47
C ASP A 27 -2.71 8.53 -5.28
N TYR A 28 -3.51 8.31 -4.25
CA TYR A 28 -3.12 7.54 -3.06
C TYR A 28 -2.62 6.13 -3.42
N LEU A 29 -3.23 5.48 -4.42
CA LEU A 29 -2.82 4.16 -4.87
C LEU A 29 -1.47 4.18 -5.58
N GLU A 30 -1.20 5.22 -6.37
CA GLU A 30 0.11 5.38 -7.03
C GLU A 30 1.22 5.58 -5.99
N LEU A 31 0.98 6.40 -4.97
CA LEU A 31 1.93 6.65 -3.88
C LEU A 31 2.23 5.37 -3.07
N ILE A 32 1.21 4.57 -2.77
CA ILE A 32 1.40 3.26 -2.15
C ILE A 32 2.20 2.32 -3.05
N GLU A 33 1.88 2.27 -4.34
CA GLU A 33 2.60 1.40 -5.27
C GLU A 33 4.09 1.77 -5.35
N GLU A 34 4.42 3.07 -5.36
CA GLU A 34 5.79 3.56 -5.31
C GLU A 34 6.51 3.10 -4.01
N GLU A 35 5.92 3.36 -2.83
CA GLU A 35 6.52 2.95 -1.56
C GLU A 35 6.71 1.44 -1.45
N VAL A 36 5.71 0.66 -1.85
CA VAL A 36 5.78 -0.81 -1.82
C VAL A 36 6.89 -1.29 -2.74
N GLN A 37 7.02 -0.72 -3.95
CA GLN A 37 8.11 -1.08 -4.85
C GLN A 37 9.48 -0.72 -4.27
N GLU A 38 9.63 0.45 -3.65
CA GLU A 38 10.88 0.85 -3.00
C GLU A 38 11.25 -0.08 -1.84
N LEU A 39 10.29 -0.40 -0.98
CA LEU A 39 10.50 -1.27 0.18
C LEU A 39 10.91 -2.68 -0.24
N PHE A 40 10.25 -3.21 -1.27
CA PHE A 40 10.61 -4.52 -1.83
C PHE A 40 12.00 -4.49 -2.47
N LYS A 41 12.37 -3.43 -3.20
CA LYS A 41 13.72 -3.26 -3.76
C LYS A 41 14.78 -3.19 -2.66
N LYS A 42 14.56 -2.40 -1.60
CA LYS A 42 15.49 -2.27 -0.46
C LYS A 42 15.73 -3.60 0.25
N ASN A 43 14.70 -4.44 0.33
CA ASN A 43 14.78 -5.76 0.97
C ASN A 43 15.22 -6.88 0.02
N GLY A 44 15.50 -6.59 -1.25
CA GLY A 44 15.83 -7.60 -2.26
C GLY A 44 14.69 -8.56 -2.58
N TRP A 45 13.45 -8.17 -2.31
CA TRP A 45 12.26 -8.98 -2.52
C TRP A 45 11.67 -8.74 -3.91
N ASN A 46 11.28 -9.82 -4.58
CA ASN A 46 10.63 -9.74 -5.88
C ASN A 46 9.11 -9.61 -5.71
N LEU A 47 8.57 -8.45 -6.07
CA LEU A 47 7.14 -8.18 -6.09
C LEU A 47 6.54 -8.71 -7.41
N LYS A 48 5.79 -9.82 -7.35
CA LYS A 48 5.04 -10.35 -8.50
C LYS A 48 3.56 -10.01 -8.34
N TYR A 49 3.09 -8.99 -9.06
CA TYR A 49 1.65 -8.73 -9.17
C TYR A 49 1.00 -9.84 -10.01
N SER A 50 0.26 -10.75 -9.35
CA SER A 50 -0.67 -11.60 -10.09
C SER A 50 -1.89 -10.74 -10.44
N LYS A 51 -1.96 -10.29 -11.70
CA LYS A 51 -3.14 -9.57 -12.21
C LYS A 51 -4.32 -10.56 -12.14
N ARG A 52 -5.17 -10.47 -11.11
CA ARG A 52 -6.42 -11.23 -11.05
C ARG A 52 -7.22 -10.84 -12.28
N ARG A 53 -7.34 -11.75 -13.25
CA ARG A 53 -8.35 -11.63 -14.31
C ARG A 53 -9.69 -11.69 -13.58
N GLY A 54 -10.31 -10.54 -13.35
CA GLY A 54 -11.66 -10.46 -12.79
C GLY A 54 -12.53 -11.46 -13.52
N GLY A 55 -13.19 -12.35 -12.78
CA GLY A 55 -14.01 -13.40 -13.35
C GLY A 55 -15.00 -12.77 -14.33
N LYS A 56 -14.94 -13.19 -15.59
CA LYS A 56 -16.08 -13.04 -16.49
C LYS A 56 -17.26 -13.69 -15.77
N ARG A 57 -18.13 -12.89 -15.16
CA ARG A 57 -19.49 -13.31 -14.87
C ARG A 57 -20.10 -13.62 -16.24
N ARG A 58 -20.18 -14.91 -16.56
CA ARG A 58 -21.11 -15.43 -17.56
C ARG A 58 -22.47 -15.53 -16.91
#